data_AF-A0A5C6Q3F3-F1
#
_entry.id   AF-A0A5C6Q3F3-F1
#
_cell.length_a   1.000
_cell.length_b   1.000
_cell.length_c   1.000
_cell.angle_alpha   90.00
_cell.angle_beta   90.00
_cell.angle_gamma   90.00
#
_symmetry.space_group_name_H-M   'P 1'
#
loop_
_entity.id
_entity.type
_entity.pdbx_description
1 polymer ?
#
loop_
_entity_poly.entity_id
_entity_poly.type
_entity_poly.pdbx_seq_one_letter_code
_entity_poly.pdbx_strand_id
1 'polypeptide(L)'
;MKFTKNLMAKFIFVCFLLASGSAFADFKSDIIKSCKAYQQGIDRSEINPCKLYIDGFIDSSLLSESAVVKPEALIDNPREQVSDFVKRAYKTRVTARKSLMENEGVYEFCIPLEDDRKRVASKVAKSMKIDDLETKPLKVVLFETLVSDFPC
;
A
#
# COMPACT_ATOMS: atom_id res chain seq x y z
N MET A 1 47.02 -35.30 13.41
CA MET A 1 46.61 -33.90 13.16
C MET A 1 46.11 -33.58 11.73
N LYS A 2 46.16 -34.48 10.74
CA LYS A 2 45.64 -34.21 9.37
C LYS A 2 44.12 -34.38 9.22
N PHE A 3 43.52 -35.27 10.02
CA PHE A 3 42.09 -35.60 9.93
C PHE A 3 41.16 -34.44 10.34
N THR A 4 41.56 -33.67 11.36
CA THR A 4 40.80 -32.51 11.87
C THR A 4 40.83 -31.32 10.91
N LYS A 5 41.92 -31.14 10.15
CA LYS A 5 42.03 -30.07 9.13
C LYS A 5 41.08 -30.29 7.95
N ASN A 6 40.92 -31.53 7.50
CA ASN A 6 39.98 -31.85 6.41
C ASN A 6 38.51 -31.72 6.85
N LEU A 7 38.22 -31.98 8.12
CA LEU A 7 36.87 -31.81 8.66
C LEU A 7 36.49 -30.32 8.78
N MET A 8 37.41 -29.48 9.26
CA MET A 8 37.20 -28.03 9.33
C MET A 8 37.01 -27.40 7.94
N ALA A 9 37.80 -27.82 6.94
CA ALA A 9 37.67 -27.31 5.59
C ALA A 9 36.28 -27.60 4.97
N LYS A 10 35.72 -28.79 5.24
CA LYS A 10 34.37 -29.16 4.79
C LYS A 10 33.28 -28.34 5.47
N PHE A 11 33.42 -28.07 6.77
CA PHE A 11 32.47 -27.22 7.51
C PHE A 11 32.47 -25.78 7.00
N ILE A 12 33.66 -25.21 6.73
CA ILE A 12 33.78 -23.86 6.17
C ILE A 12 33.12 -23.79 4.79
N PHE A 13 33.32 -24.80 3.95
CA PHE A 13 32.71 -24.85 2.61
C PHE A 13 31.18 -24.94 2.65
N VAL A 14 30.62 -25.72 3.58
CA VAL A 14 29.17 -25.82 3.77
C VAL A 14 28.58 -24.52 4.34
N CYS A 15 29.25 -23.87 5.30
CA CYS A 15 28.82 -22.55 5.79
C CYS A 15 28.87 -21.47 4.71
N PHE A 16 29.84 -21.53 3.80
CA PHE A 16 29.93 -20.61 2.67
C PHE A 16 28.81 -20.82 1.65
N LEU A 17 28.38 -22.06 1.42
CA LEU A 17 27.23 -22.37 0.55
C LEU A 17 25.88 -21.99 1.18
N LEU A 18 25.78 -21.97 2.50
CA LEU A 18 24.58 -21.56 3.24
C LEU A 18 24.47 -20.05 3.46
N ALA A 19 25.48 -19.28 3.07
CA ALA A 19 25.40 -17.83 2.99
C ALA A 19 24.62 -17.42 1.73
N SER A 20 23.36 -17.83 1.65
CA SER A 20 22.41 -17.33 0.67
C SER A 20 22.26 -15.83 0.89
N GLY A 21 22.63 -15.02 -0.11
CA GLY A 21 22.50 -13.57 -0.05
C GLY A 21 21.07 -13.16 0.26
N SER A 22 20.87 -12.41 1.34
CA SER A 22 19.59 -11.77 1.63
C SER A 22 19.35 -10.66 0.60
N ALA A 23 18.52 -10.95 -0.40
CA ALA A 23 17.98 -9.92 -1.27
C ALA A 23 16.88 -9.17 -0.49
N PHE A 24 17.14 -7.93 -0.10
CA PHE A 24 16.10 -7.04 0.40
C PHE A 24 15.29 -6.55 -0.79
N ALA A 25 14.01 -6.88 -0.84
CA ALA A 25 13.11 -6.37 -1.86
C ALA A 25 12.74 -4.90 -1.53
N ASP A 26 13.09 -3.96 -2.41
CA ASP A 26 12.63 -2.58 -2.33
C ASP A 26 11.32 -2.41 -3.11
N PHE A 27 10.24 -2.93 -2.52
CA PHE A 27 8.90 -2.88 -3.09
C PHE A 27 8.46 -1.44 -3.42
N LYS A 28 8.90 -0.46 -2.63
CA LYS A 28 8.54 0.95 -2.87
C LYS A 28 9.12 1.42 -4.20
N SER A 29 10.42 1.19 -4.43
CA SER A 29 11.07 1.57 -5.68
C SER A 29 10.45 0.86 -6.89
N ASP A 30 10.10 -0.42 -6.73
CA ASP A 30 9.51 -1.24 -7.80
C ASP A 30 8.11 -0.75 -8.19
N ILE A 31 7.30 -0.38 -7.20
CA ILE A 31 5.98 0.22 -7.44
C ILE A 31 6.13 1.56 -8.18
N ILE A 32 7.03 2.44 -7.73
CA ILE A 32 7.27 3.74 -8.36
C ILE A 32 7.74 3.56 -9.80
N LYS A 33 8.67 2.63 -10.04
CA LYS A 33 9.16 2.31 -11.38
C LYS A 33 8.04 1.75 -12.27
N SER A 34 7.19 0.89 -11.72
CA SER A 34 6.01 0.38 -12.44
C SER A 34 5.04 1.51 -12.81
N CYS A 35 4.79 2.47 -11.91
CA CYS A 35 3.95 3.62 -12.20
C CYS A 35 4.55 4.51 -13.29
N LYS A 36 5.86 4.78 -13.23
CA LYS A 36 6.60 5.53 -14.27
C LYS A 36 6.47 4.86 -15.63
N ALA A 37 6.72 3.56 -15.70
CA ALA A 37 6.63 2.79 -16.94
C ALA A 37 5.20 2.80 -17.51
N TYR A 38 4.18 2.72 -16.65
CA TYR A 38 2.78 2.78 -17.06
C TYR A 38 2.40 4.17 -17.61
N GLN A 39 2.80 5.26 -16.94
CA GLN A 39 2.54 6.63 -17.42
C GLN A 39 3.24 6.94 -18.74
N GLN A 40 4.45 6.43 -18.93
CA GLN A 40 5.21 6.57 -20.18
C GLN A 40 4.65 5.67 -21.31
N GLY A 41 3.66 4.83 -21.02
CA GLY A 41 3.08 3.91 -22.00
C GLY A 41 4.02 2.76 -22.41
N ILE A 42 5.10 2.55 -21.66
CA ILE A 42 6.04 1.44 -21.81
C ILE A 42 5.38 0.15 -21.34
N ASP A 43 4.77 0.21 -20.16
CA ASP A 43 3.91 -0.85 -19.65
C ASP A 43 2.45 -0.52 -19.96
N ARG A 44 1.80 -1.34 -20.77
CA ARG A 44 0.37 -1.20 -21.14
C ARG A 44 -0.48 -2.33 -20.59
N SER A 45 0.12 -3.20 -19.78
CA SER A 45 -0.58 -4.33 -19.21
C SER A 45 -1.79 -3.87 -18.40
N GLU A 46 -2.87 -4.65 -18.47
CA GLU A 46 -4.06 -4.37 -17.67
C GLU A 46 -3.75 -4.49 -16.17
N ILE A 47 -2.86 -5.42 -15.81
CA ILE A 47 -2.45 -5.74 -14.44
C ILE A 47 -0.94 -5.50 -14.31
N ASN A 48 -0.55 -4.59 -13.42
CA ASN A 48 0.84 -4.35 -13.05
C ASN A 48 0.98 -3.95 -11.58
N PRO A 49 2.21 -3.96 -11.02
CA PRO A 49 2.43 -3.61 -9.61
C PRO A 49 1.87 -2.24 -9.21
N CYS A 50 1.96 -1.24 -10.07
CA CYS A 50 1.39 0.09 -9.80
C CYS A 50 -0.13 0.04 -9.57
N LYS A 51 -0.87 -0.54 -10.52
CA LYS A 51 -2.34 -0.64 -10.45
C LYS A 51 -2.80 -1.51 -9.31
N LEU A 52 -2.12 -2.63 -9.05
CA LEU A 52 -2.42 -3.51 -7.92
C LEU A 52 -2.20 -2.82 -6.57
N TYR A 53 -1.13 -2.03 -6.45
CA TYR A 53 -0.88 -1.25 -5.25
C TYR A 53 -1.96 -0.19 -5.04
N ILE A 54 -2.35 0.53 -6.10
CA ILE A 54 -3.42 1.53 -6.04
C ILE A 54 -4.75 0.88 -5.64
N ASP A 55 -5.09 -0.26 -6.23
CA ASP A 55 -6.32 -0.98 -5.91
C ASP A 55 -6.35 -1.43 -4.45
N GLY A 56 -5.24 -1.99 -3.94
CA GLY A 56 -5.09 -2.31 -2.52
C GLY A 56 -5.09 -1.07 -1.62
N PHE A 57 -4.53 0.05 -2.08
CA PHE A 57 -4.56 1.31 -1.35
C PHE A 57 -5.99 1.83 -1.20
N ILE A 58 -6.80 1.80 -2.27
CA ILE A 58 -8.22 2.17 -2.23
C ILE A 58 -8.95 1.32 -1.18
N ASP A 59 -8.77 0.00 -1.20
CA ASP A 59 -9.40 -0.89 -0.21
C ASP A 59 -8.96 -0.56 1.22
N SER A 60 -7.68 -0.26 1.41
CA SER A 60 -7.16 0.13 2.73
C SER A 60 -7.67 1.49 3.18
N SER A 61 -7.83 2.44 2.26
CA SER A 61 -8.25 3.82 2.55
C SER A 61 -9.70 3.86 3.02
N LEU A 62 -10.59 3.07 2.39
CA LEU A 62 -11.97 2.87 2.81
C LEU A 62 -12.10 2.25 4.21
N LEU A 63 -11.07 1.54 4.67
CA LEU A 63 -11.02 0.85 5.96
C LEU A 63 -10.22 1.60 7.02
N SER A 64 -9.52 2.67 6.64
CA SER A 64 -8.65 3.43 7.51
C SER A 64 -9.31 4.76 7.88
N GLU A 65 -9.23 5.14 9.16
CA GLU A 65 -9.60 6.48 9.65
C GLU A 65 -8.84 7.62 8.96
N SER A 66 -7.89 7.32 8.06
CA SER A 66 -7.20 8.30 7.20
C SER A 66 -8.00 8.78 5.99
N ALA A 67 -9.12 8.15 5.63
CA ALA A 67 -10.07 8.68 4.66
C ALA A 67 -11.23 9.46 5.31
N VAL A 68 -11.27 9.48 6.65
CA VAL A 68 -12.16 10.31 7.45
C VAL A 68 -11.34 11.50 7.93
N VAL A 69 -11.71 12.68 7.44
CA VAL A 69 -11.19 14.01 7.77
C VAL A 69 -10.34 14.05 9.06
N LYS A 70 -9.03 14.29 8.90
CA LYS A 70 -8.21 14.95 9.92
C LYS A 70 -7.65 16.24 9.34
N PRO A 71 -8.36 17.38 9.46
CA PRO A 71 -7.73 18.68 9.37
C PRO A 71 -6.71 18.72 10.51
N GLU A 72 -5.57 19.37 10.29
CA GLU A 72 -4.38 19.37 11.15
C GLU A 72 -4.58 19.93 12.58
N ALA A 73 -5.82 20.06 13.09
CA ALA A 73 -6.19 20.72 14.34
C ALA A 73 -6.67 19.79 15.49
N LEU A 74 -6.53 18.45 15.40
CA LEU A 74 -7.01 17.53 16.46
C LEU A 74 -5.96 16.54 16.99
N ILE A 75 -4.68 16.85 16.87
CA ILE A 75 -3.66 16.27 17.75
C ILE A 75 -3.82 16.96 19.11
N ASP A 76 -4.72 16.47 19.97
CA ASP A 76 -4.71 16.64 21.45
C ASP A 76 -6.06 16.31 22.12
N ASN A 77 -6.85 15.38 21.57
CA ASN A 77 -7.95 14.79 22.32
C ASN A 77 -7.78 13.27 22.41
N PRO A 78 -7.46 12.71 23.60
CA PRO A 78 -7.45 11.26 23.77
C PRO A 78 -8.91 10.80 23.79
N ARG A 79 -9.44 10.40 22.63
CA ARG A 79 -10.75 9.75 22.56
C ARG A 79 -10.60 8.24 22.68
N GLU A 80 -11.65 7.66 23.25
CA GLU A 80 -11.71 6.38 23.94
C GLU A 80 -11.08 5.20 23.16
N GLN A 81 -10.35 4.37 23.90
CA GLN A 81 -9.70 3.19 23.36
C GLN A 81 -10.76 2.21 22.82
N VAL A 82 -10.83 2.08 21.49
CA VAL A 82 -11.59 1.02 20.83
C VAL A 82 -11.11 -0.33 21.39
N SER A 83 -12.05 -1.13 21.90
CA SER A 83 -11.71 -2.37 22.61
C SER A 83 -11.00 -3.38 21.72
N ASP A 84 -10.10 -4.17 22.31
CA ASP A 84 -9.34 -5.18 21.59
C ASP A 84 -10.23 -6.28 21.00
N PHE A 85 -11.45 -6.46 21.52
CA PHE A 85 -12.45 -7.34 20.95
C PHE A 85 -12.93 -6.82 19.60
N VAL A 86 -13.25 -5.54 19.50
CA VAL A 86 -13.69 -4.90 18.25
C VAL A 86 -12.58 -4.98 17.20
N LYS A 87 -11.34 -4.62 17.56
CA LYS A 87 -10.19 -4.73 16.65
C LYS A 87 -10.00 -6.15 16.11
N ARG A 88 -10.21 -7.17 16.95
CA ARG A 88 -10.04 -8.58 16.58
C ARG A 88 -11.20 -9.12 15.74
N ALA A 89 -12.43 -8.69 16.02
CA ALA A 89 -13.62 -9.09 15.28
C ALA A 89 -13.64 -8.52 13.85
N TYR A 90 -13.16 -7.28 13.66
CA TYR A 90 -13.06 -6.67 12.34
C TYR A 90 -11.86 -7.20 11.54
N LYS A 91 -10.79 -7.66 12.20
CA LYS A 91 -9.65 -8.33 11.55
C LYS A 91 -10.04 -9.64 10.86
N THR A 92 -11.15 -10.27 11.23
CA THR A 92 -11.57 -11.59 10.70
C THR A 92 -12.83 -11.58 9.84
N ARG A 93 -13.51 -10.43 9.69
CA ARG A 93 -14.76 -10.31 8.91
C ARG A 93 -14.66 -9.19 7.88
N VAL A 94 -13.96 -9.47 6.78
CA VAL A 94 -13.89 -8.64 5.55
C VAL A 94 -15.23 -8.66 4.78
N THR A 95 -16.36 -8.60 5.47
CA THR A 95 -17.71 -8.64 4.86
C THR A 95 -18.74 -7.73 5.55
N ALA A 96 -18.32 -6.81 6.42
CA ALA A 96 -19.20 -5.76 6.93
C ALA A 96 -19.08 -4.48 6.09
N ARG A 97 -19.30 -4.58 4.77
CA ARG A 97 -19.29 -3.43 3.84
C ARG A 97 -20.43 -2.42 4.12
N LYS A 98 -21.32 -2.70 5.07
CA LYS A 98 -22.57 -1.96 5.31
C LYS A 98 -22.56 -1.06 6.54
N SER A 99 -21.72 -1.29 7.55
CA SER A 99 -21.72 -0.48 8.79
C SER A 99 -20.84 0.77 8.72
N LEU A 100 -20.10 0.98 7.62
CA LEU A 100 -19.37 2.22 7.34
C LEU A 100 -20.24 3.28 6.66
N MET A 101 -21.40 2.91 6.12
CA MET A 101 -22.33 3.85 5.48
C MET A 101 -23.27 4.57 6.47
N GLU A 102 -23.21 4.25 7.77
CA GLU A 102 -24.12 4.79 8.78
C GLU A 102 -23.46 5.87 9.66
N ASN A 103 -22.15 6.07 9.53
CA ASN A 103 -21.50 7.27 10.03
C ASN A 103 -21.38 8.24 8.85
N GLU A 104 -21.98 9.42 9.02
CA GLU A 104 -21.76 10.64 8.21
C GLU A 104 -20.30 11.11 8.36
N GLY A 105 -19.34 10.22 8.07
CA GLY A 105 -17.95 10.60 7.92
C GLY A 105 -17.86 11.52 6.71
N VAL A 106 -17.26 12.69 6.88
CA VAL A 106 -16.83 13.48 5.74
C VAL A 106 -15.69 12.69 5.09
N TYR A 107 -16.00 12.04 3.98
CA TYR A 107 -15.03 11.35 3.14
C TYR A 107 -14.39 12.37 2.21
N GLU A 108 -13.06 12.32 2.06
CA GLU A 108 -12.36 13.26 1.16
C GLU A 108 -12.42 12.81 -0.32
N PHE A 109 -12.78 11.56 -0.58
CA PHE A 109 -13.00 11.05 -1.94
C PHE A 109 -14.08 9.96 -2.00
N CYS A 110 -14.82 9.92 -3.11
CA CYS A 110 -15.97 9.05 -3.35
C CYS A 110 -15.81 8.35 -4.70
N ILE A 111 -15.64 7.03 -4.69
CA ILE A 111 -15.53 6.23 -5.92
C ILE A 111 -16.92 5.69 -6.28
N PRO A 112 -17.49 6.04 -7.45
CA PRO A 112 -18.80 5.54 -7.87
C PRO A 112 -18.85 4.00 -7.92
N LEU A 113 -19.98 3.42 -7.54
CA LEU A 113 -20.15 1.96 -7.51
C LEU A 113 -20.18 1.35 -8.93
N GLU A 114 -20.56 2.15 -9.91
CA GLU A 114 -20.66 1.78 -11.32
C GLU A 114 -19.28 1.73 -12.00
N ASP A 115 -18.27 2.34 -11.39
CA ASP A 115 -16.92 2.38 -11.95
C ASP A 115 -16.15 1.08 -11.66
N ASP A 116 -15.66 0.46 -12.73
CA ASP A 116 -14.77 -0.70 -12.62
C ASP A 116 -13.47 -0.30 -11.89
N ARG A 117 -13.14 -1.04 -10.83
CA ARG A 117 -11.93 -0.85 -10.01
C ARG A 117 -10.65 -0.81 -10.83
N LYS A 118 -10.57 -1.61 -11.90
CA LYS A 118 -9.40 -1.58 -12.79
C LYS A 118 -9.27 -0.27 -13.56
N ARG A 119 -10.40 0.31 -13.98
CA ARG A 119 -10.45 1.62 -14.65
C ARG A 119 -10.10 2.74 -13.68
N VAL A 120 -10.61 2.67 -12.45
CA VAL A 120 -10.26 3.61 -11.38
C VAL A 120 -8.75 3.58 -11.10
N ALA A 121 -8.18 2.42 -10.81
CA ALA A 121 -6.74 2.28 -10.58
C ALA A 121 -5.91 2.77 -11.78
N SER A 122 -6.38 2.51 -13.01
CA SER A 122 -5.74 2.99 -14.23
C SER A 122 -5.83 4.51 -14.42
N LYS A 123 -6.92 5.15 -13.99
CA LYS A 123 -7.09 6.61 -14.02
C LYS A 123 -6.15 7.27 -13.00
N VAL A 124 -6.19 6.81 -11.75
CA VAL A 124 -5.32 7.29 -10.66
C VAL A 124 -3.84 7.11 -11.03
N ALA A 125 -3.46 5.97 -11.58
CA ALA A 125 -2.08 5.74 -12.02
C ALA A 125 -1.62 6.72 -13.12
N LYS A 126 -2.53 7.24 -13.94
CA LYS A 126 -2.22 8.22 -15.00
C LYS A 126 -2.20 9.66 -14.51
N SER A 127 -3.07 10.02 -13.57
CA SER A 127 -3.21 11.38 -13.02
C SER A 127 -2.23 11.68 -11.89
N MET A 128 -1.71 10.64 -11.23
CA MET A 128 -0.75 10.79 -10.13
C MET A 128 0.47 11.59 -10.56
N LYS A 129 0.80 12.64 -9.80
CA LYS A 129 2.03 13.42 -10.00
C LYS A 129 3.23 12.62 -9.51
N ILE A 130 3.83 11.84 -10.40
CA ILE A 130 4.97 10.99 -10.04
C ILE A 130 6.18 11.80 -9.57
N ASP A 131 6.35 13.03 -10.04
CA ASP A 131 7.47 13.89 -9.65
C ASP A 131 7.39 14.26 -8.15
N ASP A 132 6.18 14.31 -7.57
CA ASP A 132 6.00 14.58 -6.14
C ASP A 132 6.54 13.42 -5.27
N LEU A 133 6.76 12.22 -5.84
CA LEU A 133 7.30 11.07 -5.12
C LEU A 133 8.78 11.20 -4.74
N GLU A 134 9.48 12.21 -5.28
CA GLU A 134 10.84 12.55 -4.88
C GLU A 134 10.88 13.19 -3.48
N THR A 135 9.80 13.88 -3.09
CA THR A 135 9.72 14.66 -1.85
C THR A 135 8.65 14.15 -0.88
N LYS A 136 7.57 13.54 -1.39
CA LYS A 136 6.44 13.04 -0.62
C LYS A 136 6.36 11.51 -0.59
N PRO A 137 5.83 10.92 0.49
CA PRO A 137 5.54 9.48 0.51
C PRO A 137 4.45 9.09 -0.51
N LEU A 138 4.60 7.93 -1.15
CA LEU A 138 3.65 7.39 -2.14
C LEU A 138 2.20 7.39 -1.67
N LYS A 139 1.95 7.02 -0.40
CA LYS A 139 0.61 7.05 0.20
C LYS A 139 -0.04 8.43 0.19
N VAL A 140 0.75 9.50 0.39
CA VAL A 140 0.25 10.88 0.45
C VAL A 140 -0.11 11.33 -0.95
N VAL A 141 0.78 11.12 -1.91
CA VAL A 141 0.54 11.47 -3.32
C VAL A 141 -0.68 10.72 -3.87
N LEU A 142 -0.82 9.42 -3.57
CA LEU A 142 -1.98 8.64 -3.97
C LEU A 142 -3.28 9.15 -3.35
N PHE A 143 -3.25 9.48 -2.07
CA PHE A 143 -4.42 10.02 -1.38
C PHE A 143 -4.82 11.38 -1.97
N GLU A 144 -3.88 12.32 -2.11
CA GLU A 144 -4.12 13.61 -2.76
C GLU A 144 -4.66 13.45 -4.19
N THR A 145 -4.15 12.46 -4.94
CA THR A 145 -4.63 12.14 -6.29
C THR A 145 -6.07 11.63 -6.26
N LEU A 146 -6.42 10.74 -5.32
CA LEU A 146 -7.78 10.21 -5.18
C LEU A 146 -8.78 11.33 -4.83
N VAL A 147 -8.43 12.21 -3.89
CA VAL A 147 -9.24 13.39 -3.53
C VAL A 147 -9.45 14.30 -4.73
N SER A 148 -8.40 14.52 -5.53
CA SER A 148 -8.51 15.34 -6.74
C SER A 148 -9.33 14.68 -7.86
N ASP A 149 -9.22 13.37 -8.06
CA ASP A 149 -9.82 12.66 -9.19
C ASP A 149 -11.26 12.21 -8.93
N PHE A 150 -11.61 12.02 -7.67
CA PHE A 150 -12.87 11.46 -7.18
C PHE A 150 -13.36 12.23 -5.94
N PRO A 151 -13.54 13.56 -6.00
CA PRO A 151 -14.06 14.29 -4.86
C PRO A 151 -15.45 13.78 -4.48
N CYS A 152 -15.69 13.68 -3.17
CA CYS A 152 -17.05 13.81 -2.65
C CYS A 152 -17.42 15.31 -2.70
#